data_AF-A0A430PXZ2-F1
#
_entry.id   AF-A0A430PXZ2-F1
#
_cell.length_a   1.000
_cell.length_b   1.000
_cell.length_c   1.000
_cell.angle_alpha   90.00
_cell.angle_beta   90.00
_cell.angle_gamma   90.00
#
_symmetry.space_group_name_H-M   'P 1'
#
loop_
_entity.id
_entity.type
_entity.pdbx_description
1 polymer ?
#
loop_
_entity_poly.entity_id
_entity_poly.type
_entity_poly.pdbx_seq_one_letter_code
_entity_poly.pdbx_strand_id
1 'polypeptide(L)' 'YTVSDTRKEDQKIVDKQIRASIKSHPDSKILHAYLRSLFSLGKRDYPHKMIF' A
#
# COMPACT_ATOMS: atom_id res chain seq x y z
N TYR A 1 0.32 -9.61 -22.05
CA TYR A 1 -0.67 -8.85 -21.26
C TYR A 1 -0.61 -7.39 -21.70
N THR A 2 -1.73 -6.81 -22.14
CA THR A 2 -1.82 -5.40 -22.57
C THR A 2 -2.80 -4.64 -21.67
N VAL A 3 -2.41 -3.45 -21.21
CA VAL A 3 -3.24 -2.64 -20.31
C VAL A 3 -4.14 -1.73 -21.15
N SER A 4 -5.47 -1.84 -20.96
CA SER A 4 -6.45 -0.96 -21.61
C SER A 4 -6.35 0.48 -21.10
N ASP A 5 -6.78 1.43 -21.91
CA ASP A 5 -6.74 2.84 -21.52
C ASP A 5 -7.73 3.15 -20.41
N THR A 6 -8.91 2.52 -20.43
CA THR A 6 -9.88 2.56 -19.33
C THR A 6 -9.25 2.20 -17.99
N ARG A 7 -8.46 1.12 -17.95
CA ARG A 7 -7.82 0.65 -16.72
C ARG A 7 -6.77 1.63 -16.20
N LYS A 8 -6.08 2.36 -17.08
CA LYS A 8 -5.11 3.41 -16.68
C LYS A 8 -5.83 4.62 -16.09
N GLU A 9 -6.96 5.01 -16.67
CA GLU A 9 -7.78 6.14 -16.19
C GLU A 9 -8.37 5.83 -14.83
N ASP A 10 -8.99 4.66 -14.68
CA ASP A 10 -9.54 4.20 -13.42
C ASP A 10 -8.47 4.15 -12.32
N GLN A 11 -7.29 3.62 -12.64
CA GLN A 11 -6.17 3.58 -11.70
C GLN A 11 -5.78 4.98 -11.22
N LYS A 12 -5.65 5.96 -12.12
CA LYS A 12 -5.30 7.35 -11.74
C LYS A 12 -6.35 7.98 -10.85
N ILE A 13 -7.64 7.74 -11.12
CA ILE A 13 -8.75 8.28 -10.33
C ILE A 13 -8.70 7.72 -8.91
N VAL A 14 -8.59 6.40 -8.78
CA VAL A 14 -8.55 5.71 -7.49
C VAL A 14 -7.29 6.06 -6.70
N ASP A 15 -6.12 6.03 -7.34
CA ASP A 15 -4.84 6.35 -6.72
C ASP A 15 -4.84 7.78 -6.14
N LYS A 16 -5.49 8.73 -6.82
CA LYS A 16 -5.62 10.12 -6.34
C LYS A 16 -6.42 10.20 -5.04
N GLN A 17 -7.54 9.47 -4.95
CA GLN A 17 -8.40 9.44 -3.76
C GLN A 17 -7.70 8.79 -2.56
N ILE A 18 -7.05 7.65 -2.78
CA ILE A 18 -6.31 6.93 -1.74
C ILE A 18 -5.14 7.77 -1.23
N ARG A 19 -4.38 8.39 -2.14
CA ARG A 19 -3.25 9.25 -1.76
C ARG A 19 -3.66 10.45 -0.93
N ALA A 20 -4.79 11.09 -1.24
CA ALA A 20 -5.31 12.19 -0.44
C ALA A 20 -5.63 11.74 0.99
N SER A 21 -6.30 10.58 1.12
CA SER A 21 -6.66 10.00 2.41
C SER A 21 -5.43 9.65 3.25
N ILE A 22 -4.43 8.97 2.68
CA ILE A 22 -3.18 8.63 3.39
C ILE A 22 -2.44 9.87 3.85
N LYS A 23 -2.37 10.93 3.03
CA LYS A 23 -1.70 12.19 3.39
C LYS A 23 -2.36 12.91 4.55
N SER A 24 -3.68 12.80 4.69
CA SER A 24 -4.43 13.42 5.78
C SER A 24 -4.27 12.70 7.13
N HIS A 25 -3.75 11.47 7.13
CA HIS A 25 -3.57 10.68 8.34
C HIS A 25 -2.37 11.20 9.18
N PRO A 26 -2.48 11.26 10.52
CA PRO A 26 -1.37 11.68 11.40
C PRO A 26 -0.08 10.90 11.14
N ASP A 27 -0.19 9.59 10.94
CA ASP A 27 0.93 8.68 10.65
C ASP A 27 1.27 8.55 9.16
N SER A 28 0.88 9.52 8.32
CA SER A 28 1.09 9.47 6.86
C SER A 28 2.51 9.08 6.45
N LYS A 29 3.53 9.57 7.16
CA LYS A 29 4.94 9.26 6.92
C LYS A 29 5.26 7.77 7.14
N ILE A 30 4.72 7.18 8.20
CA ILE A 30 4.90 5.75 8.54
C ILE A 30 4.11 4.90 7.55
N LEU A 31 2.86 5.25 7.24
CA LEU A 31 2.04 4.53 6.26
C LEU A 31 2.70 4.50 4.87
N HIS A 32 3.30 5.61 4.43
CA HIS A 32 4.07 5.64 3.19
C HIS A 32 5.32 4.75 3.22
N ALA A 33 5.98 4.59 4.37
CA ALA A 33 7.10 3.65 4.51
C ALA A 33 6.60 2.19 4.52
N TYR A 34 5.53 1.92 5.27
CA TYR A 34 4.91 0.60 5.39
C TYR A 34 4.45 0.06 4.04
N LEU A 35 3.65 0.83 3.28
CA LEU A 35 3.13 0.40 1.98
C LEU A 35 4.22 0.22 0.90
N ARG A 36 5.39 0.84 1.07
CA ARG A 36 6.55 0.64 0.19
C ARG A 36 7.38 -0.59 0.57
N SER A 37 7.25 -1.06 1.80
CA SER A 37 8.00 -2.22 2.28
C SER A 37 7.40 -3.52 1.74
N LEU A 38 8.26 -4.46 1.36
CA LEU A 38 7.83 -5.81 1.01
C LEU A 38 7.65 -6.61 2.28
N PHE A 39 6.52 -7.29 2.40
CA PHE A 39 6.34 -8.26 3.47
C PHE A 39 7.30 -9.45 3.27
N SER A 40 8.06 -9.78 4.31
CA SER A 40 8.89 -10.98 4.35
C SER A 40 8.99 -11.48 5.78
N LEU A 41 9.21 -12.79 5.93
CA LEU A 41 9.46 -13.41 7.22
C LEU A 41 10.97 -13.59 7.40
N GLY A 42 11.53 -12.94 8.40
CA GLY A 42 12.90 -13.16 8.82
C GLY A 42 13.08 -14.50 9.51
N LYS A 43 14.34 -14.85 9.79
CA LYS A 43 14.65 -16.01 10.62
C LYS A 43 14.07 -15.79 12.01
N ARG A 44 13.19 -16.71 12.45
CA ARG A 44 12.42 -16.68 13.71
C ARG A 44 11.20 -15.75 13.73
N ASP A 45 10.75 -15.24 12.58
CA ASP A 45 9.41 -14.68 12.47
C ASP A 45 8.39 -15.80 12.30
N TYR A 46 7.37 -15.82 13.18
CA TYR A 46 6.35 -16.86 13.22
C TYR A 46 4.98 -16.22 12.93
N PRO A 47 4.37 -16.46 11.75
CA PRO A 47 3.09 -15.84 11.38
C PRO A 47 1.97 -16.06 12.40
N HIS A 48 1.93 -17.24 13.03
CA HIS A 48 0.94 -17.59 14.05
C HIS A 48 1.14 -16.87 15.40
N LYS A 49 2.26 -16.16 15.58
CA LYS A 49 2.54 -15.32 16.77
C LYS A 49 2.46 -13.82 16.47
N MET A 50 2.36 -13.44 15.20
CA MET A 50 2.23 -12.03 14.81
C MET A 50 0.81 -11.55 15.09
N ILE A 51 0.70 -10.33 15.63
CA ILE A 51 -0.56 -9.61 15.76
C ILE A 51 -0.59 -8.60 14.62
N PHE A 52 -1.50 -8.79 13.68
CA PHE A 52 -1.69 -7.92 12.51
C PHE A 52 -2.72 -6.83 12.79
#